data_AF-A0A811P1U6-F1
#
_entry.id   AF-A0A811P1U6-F1
#
_cell.length_a   1.000
_cell.length_b   1.000
_cell.length_c   1.000
_cell.angle_alpha   90.00
_cell.angle_beta   90.00
_cell.angle_gamma   90.00
#
_symmetry.space_group_name_H-M   'P 1'
#
loop_
_entity.id
_entity.type
_entity.pdbx_description
1 polymer ?
#
loop_
_entity_poly.entity_id
_entity_poly.type
_entity_poly.pdbx_seq_one_letter_code
_entity_poly.pdbx_strand_id
1 'polypeptide(L)'
;MASDKKVVVLGLFALALFLVAHCAEAVHVCTMRNKFFHGLCMSNKNCAASCIQNGIGGSGYCSSWTQICKCTLQCWRKTTLAGNKLTHDRDKPAPLDMPRMEVSN
;
A
#
# COMPACT_ATOMS: atom_id res chain seq x y z
N MET A 1 16.29 50.76 5.12
CA MET A 1 16.52 49.30 5.17
C MET A 1 15.20 48.61 5.50
N ALA A 2 14.33 48.41 4.50
CA ALA A 2 12.99 47.83 4.67
C ALA A 2 12.73 46.64 3.72
N SER A 3 13.71 46.33 2.86
CA SER A 3 13.65 45.27 1.85
C SER A 3 14.14 43.93 2.40
N ASP A 4 15.07 43.95 3.36
CA ASP A 4 15.79 42.77 3.85
C ASP A 4 14.89 41.76 4.56
N LYS A 5 13.90 42.23 5.34
CA LYS A 5 12.98 41.34 6.06
C LYS A 5 12.11 40.51 5.11
N LYS A 6 11.67 41.09 3.99
CA LYS A 6 10.84 40.38 3.00
C LYS A 6 11.66 39.33 2.27
N VAL A 7 12.90 39.66 1.90
CA VAL A 7 13.83 38.74 1.24
C VAL A 7 14.19 37.57 2.16
N VAL A 8 14.45 37.83 3.44
CA VAL A 8 14.72 36.78 4.43
C VAL A 8 13.51 35.87 4.63
N VAL A 9 12.30 36.43 4.74
CA VAL A 9 11.06 35.65 4.89
C VAL A 9 10.80 34.77 3.65
N LEU A 10 10.96 35.32 2.45
CA LEU A 10 10.84 34.57 1.19
C LEU A 10 11.89 33.45 1.09
N GLY A 11 13.14 33.73 1.49
CA GLY A 11 14.22 32.74 1.51
C GLY A 11 13.96 31.59 2.48
N LEU A 12 13.52 31.89 3.70
CA LEU A 12 13.16 30.87 4.69
C LEU A 12 11.97 30.02 4.23
N PHE A 13 10.97 30.64 3.61
CA PHE A 13 9.82 29.93 3.07
C PHE A 13 10.21 28.99 1.92
N ALA A 14 11.03 29.46 0.98
CA ALA A 14 11.53 28.63 -0.12
C ALA A 14 12.39 27.46 0.39
N LEU A 15 13.26 27.70 1.37
CA LEU A 15 14.08 26.66 1.99
C LEU A 15 13.21 25.59 2.69
N ALA A 16 12.17 26.03 3.43
CA ALA A 16 11.24 25.12 4.07
C ALA A 16 10.50 24.23 3.05
N LEU A 17 10.03 24.81 1.94
CA LEU A 17 9.39 24.06 0.86
C LEU A 17 10.35 23.06 0.20
N PHE A 18 11.61 23.45 -0.01
CA PHE A 18 12.63 22.58 -0.58
C PHE A 18 12.92 21.36 0.31
N LEU A 19 13.01 21.57 1.63
CA LEU A 19 13.19 20.48 2.59
C LEU A 19 11.98 19.53 2.61
N VAL A 20 10.76 20.07 2.59
CA VAL A 20 9.53 19.25 2.54
C VAL A 20 9.46 18.42 1.25
N ALA A 21 9.85 19.01 0.11
CA ALA A 21 9.89 18.29 -1.17
C ALA A 21 10.93 17.17 -1.18
N HIS A 22 12.10 17.37 -0.55
CA HIS A 22 13.14 16.35 -0.46
C HIS A 22 12.85 15.22 0.53
N CYS A 23 12.04 15.48 1.56
CA CYS A 23 11.61 14.47 2.52
C CYS A 23 10.37 13.68 2.09
N ALA A 24 9.74 14.04 0.95
CA ALA A 24 8.62 13.30 0.41
C ALA A 24 9.14 12.03 -0.28
N GLU A 25 9.27 10.95 0.49
CA GLU A 25 9.44 9.60 -0.05
C GLU A 25 8.28 9.32 -1.02
N ALA A 26 8.60 9.16 -2.31
CA ALA A 26 7.62 8.81 -3.32
C ALA A 26 7.13 7.39 -3.06
N VAL A 27 6.02 7.24 -2.33
CA VAL A 27 5.38 5.95 -2.12
C VAL A 27 4.87 5.47 -3.48
N HIS A 28 5.65 4.61 -4.13
CA HIS A 28 5.25 4.00 -5.39
C HIS A 28 4.07 3.05 -5.12
N VAL A 29 2.89 3.42 -5.57
CA VAL A 29 1.69 2.58 -5.50
C VAL A 29 1.56 1.76 -6.79
N CYS A 30 1.53 0.45 -6.63
CA CYS A 30 1.32 -0.52 -7.70
C CYS A 30 -0.13 -1.02 -7.66
N THR A 31 -0.67 -1.38 -8.82
CA THR A 31 -1.99 -1.99 -8.93
C THR A 31 -1.92 -3.39 -9.52
N MET A 32 -2.64 -4.34 -8.93
CA MET A 32 -2.76 -5.72 -9.42
C MET A 32 -4.23 -6.11 -9.55
N ARG A 33 -4.59 -6.91 -10.56
CA ARG A 33 -5.94 -7.50 -10.68
C ARG A 33 -6.18 -8.51 -9.55
N ASN A 34 -7.31 -8.39 -8.85
CA ASN A 34 -7.74 -9.40 -7.88
C ASN A 34 -8.30 -10.62 -8.61
N LYS A 35 -7.65 -11.79 -8.45
CA LYS A 35 -8.10 -13.07 -9.06
C LYS A 35 -9.18 -13.78 -8.23
N PHE A 36 -9.33 -13.42 -6.95
CA PHE A 36 -10.30 -13.99 -6.02
C PHE A 36 -11.62 -13.20 -5.98
N PHE A 37 -11.70 -12.07 -6.69
CA PHE A 37 -12.93 -11.30 -6.83
C PHE A 37 -13.78 -11.90 -7.96
N HIS A 38 -14.89 -12.52 -7.59
CA HIS A 38 -15.82 -13.14 -8.53
C HIS A 38 -16.92 -12.16 -8.97
N GLY A 39 -17.28 -12.23 -10.26
CA GLY A 39 -18.32 -11.40 -10.85
C GLY A 39 -17.87 -9.99 -11.23
N LEU A 40 -18.86 -9.15 -11.57
CA LEU A 40 -18.63 -7.76 -11.96
C LEU A 40 -18.36 -6.89 -10.73
N CYS A 41 -17.29 -6.10 -10.80
CA CYS A 41 -16.93 -5.17 -9.74
C CYS A 41 -17.82 -3.93 -9.80
N MET A 42 -18.81 -3.87 -8.91
CA MET A 42 -19.74 -2.73 -8.78
C MET A 42 -19.54 -1.93 -7.48
N SER A 43 -18.76 -2.47 -6.53
CA SER A 43 -18.52 -1.84 -5.23
C SER A 43 -17.03 -1.81 -4.91
N ASN A 44 -16.47 -0.60 -4.83
CA ASN A 44 -15.09 -0.39 -4.39
C ASN A 44 -14.86 -0.94 -2.98
N LYS A 45 -15.85 -0.84 -2.09
CA LYS A 45 -15.77 -1.37 -0.72
C LYS A 45 -15.59 -2.89 -0.72
N ASN A 46 -16.36 -3.60 -1.54
CA ASN A 46 -16.27 -5.07 -1.62
C ASN A 46 -14.92 -5.49 -2.24
N CYS A 47 -14.46 -4.76 -3.27
CA CYS A 47 -13.16 -5.00 -3.88
C CYS A 47 -12.02 -4.78 -2.89
N ALA A 48 -12.02 -3.67 -2.16
CA ALA A 48 -11.02 -3.38 -1.13
C ALA A 48 -11.01 -4.43 -0.01
N ALA A 49 -12.19 -4.81 0.50
CA ALA A 49 -12.30 -5.86 1.51
C ALA A 49 -11.73 -7.19 1.02
N SER A 50 -12.03 -7.59 -0.21
CA SER A 50 -11.48 -8.81 -0.83
C SER A 50 -9.96 -8.73 -1.02
N CYS A 51 -9.41 -7.58 -1.40
CA CYS A 51 -7.96 -7.37 -1.51
C CYS A 51 -7.24 -7.54 -0.18
N ILE A 52 -7.84 -7.06 0.91
CA ILE A 52 -7.30 -7.19 2.27
C ILE A 52 -7.44 -8.62 2.78
N GLN A 53 -8.61 -9.23 2.63
CA GLN A 53 -8.89 -10.61 3.08
C GLN A 53 -8.00 -11.65 2.39
N ASN A 54 -7.77 -11.50 1.09
CA ASN A 54 -6.91 -12.40 0.32
C ASN A 54 -5.43 -11.98 0.33
N GLY A 55 -5.10 -10.93 1.08
CA GLY A 55 -3.73 -10.49 1.27
C GLY A 55 -3.03 -9.93 0.03
N ILE A 56 -3.76 -9.49 -0.99
CA ILE A 56 -3.16 -9.00 -2.24
C ILE A 56 -2.67 -7.56 -2.09
N GLY A 57 -3.36 -6.75 -1.27
CA GLY A 57 -3.06 -5.34 -1.10
C GLY A 57 -3.79 -4.71 0.08
N GLY A 58 -3.43 -3.48 0.42
CA GLY A 58 -4.04 -2.73 1.52
C GLY A 58 -5.33 -1.99 1.16
N SER A 59 -5.65 -1.88 -0.13
CA SER A 59 -6.90 -1.29 -0.62
C SER A 59 -7.23 -1.80 -2.02
N GLY A 60 -8.37 -1.40 -2.58
CA GLY A 60 -8.75 -1.74 -3.95
C GLY A 60 -9.93 -0.93 -4.50
N TYR A 61 -10.08 -0.95 -5.82
CA TYR A 61 -11.13 -0.24 -6.53
C TYR A 61 -11.58 -0.99 -7.79
N CYS A 62 -12.80 -0.73 -8.23
CA CYS A 62 -13.35 -1.25 -9.48
C CYS A 62 -12.87 -0.41 -10.67
N SER A 63 -12.35 -1.08 -11.68
CA SER A 63 -12.02 -0.47 -12.96
C SER A 63 -13.30 -0.10 -13.72
N SER A 64 -13.53 1.19 -14.00
CA SER A 64 -14.78 1.67 -14.61
C SER A 64 -15.08 1.08 -15.99
N TRP A 65 -14.03 0.73 -16.76
CA TRP A 65 -14.20 0.23 -18.13
C TRP A 65 -14.35 -1.28 -18.23
N THR A 66 -13.69 -2.02 -17.34
CA THR A 66 -13.65 -3.49 -17.42
C THR A 66 -14.42 -4.15 -16.29
N GLN A 67 -14.93 -3.38 -15.33
CA GLN A 67 -15.60 -3.88 -14.12
C GLN A 67 -14.78 -4.95 -13.39
N ILE A 68 -13.46 -4.85 -13.46
CA ILE A 68 -12.50 -5.73 -12.78
C ILE A 68 -12.05 -5.08 -11.48
N CYS A 69 -11.97 -5.86 -10.40
CA CYS A 69 -11.39 -5.41 -9.14
C CYS A 69 -9.86 -5.32 -9.24
N LYS A 70 -9.30 -4.15 -8.92
CA LYS A 70 -7.86 -3.88 -8.84
C LYS A 70 -7.47 -3.57 -7.39
N CYS A 71 -6.49 -4.29 -6.87
CA CYS A 71 -5.89 -4.05 -5.55
C CYS A 71 -4.71 -3.08 -5.67
N THR A 72 -4.55 -2.21 -4.67
CA THR A 72 -3.39 -1.32 -4.56
C THR A 72 -2.42 -1.85 -3.51
N LEU A 73 -1.14 -1.88 -3.85
CA LEU A 73 -0.05 -2.28 -2.97
C LEU A 73 1.11 -1.29 -3.09
N GLN A 74 1.99 -1.23 -2.11
CA GLN A 74 3.23 -0.45 -2.25
C GLN A 74 4.24 -1.26 -3.06
N CYS A 75 4.74 -0.74 -4.18
CA CYS A 75 5.61 -1.44 -5.11
C CYS A 75 6.92 -1.94 -4.48
N TRP A 76 7.46 -1.21 -3.49
CA TRP A 76 8.70 -1.58 -2.81
C TRP A 76 8.48 -2.50 -1.61
N ARG A 77 7.25 -2.53 -1.09
CA ARG A 77 6.85 -3.55 -0.15
C ARG A 77 6.57 -4.81 -0.98
N LYS A 78 7.63 -5.59 -1.22
CA LYS A 78 7.52 -7.04 -1.46
C LYS A 78 6.91 -7.68 -0.22
N THR A 79 5.67 -7.32 0.10
CA THR A 79 4.91 -7.97 1.14
C THR A 79 4.43 -9.23 0.50
N THR A 80 5.22 -10.28 0.69
CA THR A 80 4.76 -11.66 0.74
C THR A 80 3.54 -11.71 1.63
N LEU A 81 2.37 -11.52 1.04
CA LEU A 81 1.08 -11.53 1.72
C LEU A 81 0.12 -12.47 0.96
N ALA A 82 0.70 -13.42 0.22
CA ALA A 82 0.21 -14.80 0.24
C ALA A 82 1.05 -15.52 1.28
N GLY A 83 0.42 -16.21 2.23
CA GLY A 83 1.10 -17.02 3.23
C GLY A 83 2.08 -17.99 2.55
N ASN A 84 3.36 -17.61 2.58
CA ASN A 84 4.54 -18.47 2.62
C ASN A 84 5.78 -17.57 2.51
N LYS A 85 6.36 -17.30 3.68
CA LYS A 85 7.80 -17.12 3.95
C LYS A 85 8.68 -17.13 2.70
N LEU A 86 8.96 -15.95 2.15
CA LEU A 86 10.22 -15.71 1.44
C LEU A 86 11.10 -14.94 2.41
N THR A 87 11.92 -15.72 3.12
CA THR A 87 13.10 -15.25 3.84
C THR A 87 13.86 -14.27 2.96
N HIS A 88 13.92 -13.01 3.37
CA HIS A 88 15.20 -12.34 3.27
C HIS A 88 16.14 -13.14 4.16
N ASP A 89 17.21 -13.63 3.57
CA ASP A 89 18.34 -14.23 4.26
C ASP A 89 18.86 -13.18 5.27
N ARG A 90 18.34 -13.19 6.51
CA ARG A 90 19.14 -12.94 7.71
C ARG A 90 18.51 -13.10 9.09
N ASP A 91 17.19 -13.17 9.27
CA ASP A 91 16.65 -13.31 10.63
C ASP A 91 15.66 -14.49 10.75
N LYS A 92 16.08 -15.49 11.52
CA LYS A 92 15.31 -16.69 11.88
C LYS A 92 14.73 -16.49 13.27
N PRO A 93 13.40 -16.29 13.42
CA PRO A 93 12.72 -16.59 14.67
C PRO A 93 12.13 -18.01 14.62
N ALA A 94 12.17 -18.68 15.77
CA ALA A 94 11.69 -20.04 16.01
C ALA A 94 10.17 -20.20 15.76
N PRO A 95 9.66 -21.44 15.57
CA PRO A 95 8.25 -21.68 15.28
C PRO A 95 7.41 -21.54 16.55
N LEU A 96 6.34 -20.75 16.47
CA LEU A 96 5.24 -20.81 17.44
C LEU A 96 4.07 -21.54 16.80
N ASP A 97 3.67 -22.62 17.46
CA ASP A 97 2.50 -23.46 17.20
C ASP A 97 1.25 -22.63 16.83
N MET A 98 0.61 -22.98 15.71
CA MET A 98 -0.74 -22.49 15.41
C MET A 98 -1.77 -23.58 15.70
N PRO A 99 -2.89 -23.25 16.40
CA PRO A 99 -3.95 -24.19 16.69
C PRO A 99 -4.77 -24.50 15.42
N ARG A 100 -4.94 -25.81 15.20
CA ARG A 100 -5.79 -26.45 14.20
C ARG A 100 -7.26 -26.17 14.52
N MET A 101 -7.95 -25.39 13.68
CA MET A 101 -9.42 -25.36 13.66
C MET A 101 -9.91 -26.44 12.71
N GLU A 102 -10.43 -27.52 13.28
CA GLU A 102 -11.18 -28.55 12.56
C GLU A 102 -12.56 -27.99 12.18
N VAL A 103 -12.87 -28.02 10.88
CA VAL A 103 -14.25 -27.89 10.38
C VAL A 103 -14.89 -29.26 10.54
N SER A 104 -15.83 -29.37 11.50
CA SER A 104 -16.74 -30.52 11.59
C SER A 104 -17.91 -30.32 10.64
N ASN A 105 -18.30 -31.41 10.00
CA ASN A 105 -19.20 -31.54 8.85
C ASN A 105 -20.68 -31.28 9.17
#